data_AF-A0AAE1AUW9-F1
#
_entry.id   AF-A0AAE1AUW9-F1
#
_cell.length_a   1.000
_cell.length_b   1.000
_cell.length_c   1.000
_cell.angle_alpha   90.00
_cell.angle_beta   90.00
_cell.angle_gamma   90.00
#
_symmetry.space_group_name_H-M   'P 1'
#
loop_
_entity.id
_entity.type
_entity.pdbx_description
1 polymer ?
#
loop_
_entity_poly.entity_id
_entity_poly.type
_entity_poly.pdbx_seq_one_letter_code
_entity_poly.pdbx_strand_id
1 'polypeptide(L)'
;MWFLLHTLLCVAFIVAAVAALLEVLYLKIRVDSKTRRNQTMAELEIPSIVRFYYCAIIQTFHMSPGVFYPSLPSDKLTPVDQDSPEGKQGVTGKFYPPRSEKVFTPQCYMRFRELEIYKNVIGFSGDPAKIPPIWMCSYFNKAIIALGSSEFSRARILGMVHLRQQVTVYQDLSPLLHGHFTVTFLNEEYKMTTRGLENTVRACVWGRNDILMWECVVTGLSVLPRRKMGKRTPPKKVDINIYKQEEIKAPANIGMVFARATQDYQPQHINKWTAKLVGFSTPIAHGLWSMAVSIDKIMDNEKKSFKDKYPLHVDVHFKRPMVFPGSAYLQYDKPTEPSHVTNFRLVETKSLAPILIGLMHTGESLQDFVQRL
;
A
#
# COMPACT_ATOMS: atom_id res chain seq x y z
N MET A 1 6.73 28.51 -40.34
CA MET A 1 7.50 27.25 -40.17
C MET A 1 8.75 27.46 -39.32
N TRP A 2 9.60 28.45 -39.65
CA TRP A 2 10.85 28.74 -38.92
C TRP A 2 10.65 29.17 -37.46
N PHE A 3 9.66 30.02 -37.18
CA PHE A 3 9.31 30.43 -35.81
C PHE A 3 8.88 29.23 -34.93
N LEU A 4 8.05 28.34 -35.47
CA LEU A 4 7.61 27.13 -34.76
C LEU A 4 8.79 26.20 -34.46
N LEU A 5 9.69 26.00 -35.42
CA LEU A 5 10.89 25.21 -35.26
C LEU A 5 11.83 25.80 -34.18
N HIS A 6 11.99 27.13 -34.18
CA HIS A 6 12.82 27.84 -33.21
C HIS A 6 12.25 27.74 -31.79
N THR A 7 10.93 27.88 -31.64
CA THR A 7 10.23 27.68 -30.36
C THR A 7 10.37 26.24 -29.86
N LEU A 8 10.21 25.24 -30.73
CA LEU A 8 10.37 23.84 -30.37
C LEU A 8 11.81 23.52 -29.94
N LEU A 9 12.81 24.09 -30.61
CA LEU A 9 14.22 23.95 -30.22
C LEU A 9 14.49 24.61 -28.86
N CYS A 10 13.97 25.82 -28.62
CA CYS A 10 14.12 26.50 -27.33
C CYS A 10 13.48 25.68 -26.19
N VAL A 11 12.27 25.15 -26.41
CA VAL A 11 11.61 24.26 -25.44
C VAL A 11 12.44 23.00 -25.20
N ALA A 12 12.97 22.37 -26.25
CA ALA A 12 13.82 21.19 -26.12
C ALA A 12 15.10 21.48 -25.33
N PHE A 13 15.76 22.62 -25.57
CA PHE A 13 16.94 23.06 -24.82
C PHE A 13 16.62 23.34 -23.35
N ILE A 14 15.49 24.01 -23.06
CA ILE A 14 15.06 24.26 -21.68
C ILE A 14 14.78 22.94 -20.96
N VAL A 15 14.07 22.01 -21.60
CA VAL A 15 13.80 20.68 -21.03
C VAL A 15 15.10 19.92 -20.78
N ALA A 16 16.04 19.93 -21.73
CA ALA A 16 17.34 19.28 -21.56
C ALA A 16 18.18 19.92 -20.45
N ALA A 17 18.18 21.25 -20.34
CA ALA A 17 18.89 21.98 -19.29
C ALA A 17 18.29 21.71 -17.90
N VAL A 18 16.97 21.68 -17.79
CA VAL A 18 16.27 21.30 -16.54
C VAL A 18 16.59 19.85 -16.19
N ALA A 19 16.58 18.92 -17.15
CA ALA A 19 16.94 17.52 -16.91
C ALA A 19 18.40 17.38 -16.44
N ALA A 20 19.35 18.07 -17.09
CA ALA A 20 20.75 18.08 -16.69
C ALA A 20 20.97 18.71 -15.30
N LEU A 21 20.23 19.78 -14.98
CA LEU A 21 20.27 20.38 -13.64
C LEU A 21 19.71 19.42 -12.58
N LEU A 22 18.60 18.76 -12.86
CA LEU A 22 18.01 17.74 -11.98
C LEU A 22 18.95 16.56 -11.78
N GLU A 23 19.67 16.13 -12.83
CA GLU A 23 20.71 15.09 -12.79
C GLU A 23 21.90 15.52 -11.93
N VAL A 24 22.42 16.74 -12.12
CA VAL A 24 23.54 17.25 -11.32
C VAL A 24 23.15 17.40 -9.85
N LEU A 25 21.93 17.89 -9.57
CA LEU A 25 21.39 17.94 -8.22
C LEU A 25 21.24 16.53 -7.64
N TYR A 26 20.79 15.57 -8.43
CA TYR A 26 20.59 14.19 -7.98
C TYR A 26 21.93 13.55 -7.67
N LEU A 27 22.90 13.68 -8.58
CA LEU A 27 24.26 13.19 -8.41
C LEU A 27 24.95 13.86 -7.23
N LYS A 28 24.78 15.16 -6.99
CA LYS A 28 25.33 15.81 -5.79
C LYS A 28 24.71 15.28 -4.50
N ILE A 29 23.38 15.17 -4.44
CA ILE A 29 22.66 14.55 -3.31
C ILE A 29 23.11 13.10 -3.10
N ARG A 30 23.32 12.35 -4.19
CA ARG A 30 23.73 10.93 -4.21
C ARG A 30 25.22 10.72 -3.90
N VAL A 31 26.08 11.69 -4.20
CA VAL A 31 27.52 11.61 -3.93
C VAL A 31 27.79 11.94 -2.46
N ASP A 32 27.09 12.91 -1.87
CA ASP A 32 27.14 13.19 -0.43
C ASP A 32 26.56 12.04 0.43
N SER A 33 25.76 11.16 -0.18
CA SER A 33 25.18 9.97 0.48
C SER A 33 25.93 8.66 0.23
N LYS A 34 26.97 8.63 -0.63
CA LYS A 34 27.78 7.40 -0.84
C LYS A 34 28.38 6.85 0.47
N THR A 35 28.63 7.73 1.43
CA THR A 35 29.09 7.41 2.80
C THR A 35 28.00 6.76 3.68
N ARG A 36 26.73 6.81 3.26
CA ARG A 36 25.53 6.29 3.95
C ARG A 36 25.04 4.93 3.41
N ARG A 37 25.88 4.16 2.70
CA ARG A 37 25.55 2.80 2.20
C ARG A 37 25.04 1.83 3.28
N ASN A 38 25.27 2.15 4.55
CA ASN A 38 24.83 1.38 5.71
C ASN A 38 23.75 2.10 6.54
N GLN A 39 22.99 3.04 5.97
CA GLN A 39 21.83 3.58 6.68
C GLN A 39 20.82 2.47 6.89
N THR A 40 20.75 2.01 8.12
CA THR A 40 19.74 1.06 8.54
C THR A 40 18.38 1.74 8.36
N MET A 41 17.37 0.93 8.07
CA MET A 41 16.00 1.38 7.95
C MET A 41 15.54 2.14 9.23
N ALA A 42 16.22 2.01 10.36
CA ALA A 42 15.96 2.71 11.63
C ALA A 42 16.15 4.24 11.59
N GLU A 43 16.89 4.79 10.62
CA GLU A 43 17.26 6.22 10.59
C GLU A 43 16.52 7.03 9.50
N LEU A 44 15.46 6.48 8.93
CA LEU A 44 14.78 7.10 7.80
C LEU A 44 13.83 8.20 8.26
N GLU A 45 14.34 9.42 8.25
CA GLU A 45 13.51 10.62 8.35
C GLU A 45 12.53 10.69 7.18
N ILE A 46 11.31 11.16 7.47
CA ILE A 46 10.30 11.38 6.43
C ILE A 46 10.81 12.51 5.53
N PRO A 47 11.03 12.26 4.22
CA PRO A 47 11.45 13.31 3.32
C PRO A 47 10.36 14.37 3.27
N SER A 48 10.76 15.65 3.13
CA SER A 48 9.81 16.70 2.81
C SER A 48 9.01 16.31 1.56
N ILE A 49 7.76 16.80 1.44
CA ILE A 49 6.93 16.49 0.27
C ILE A 49 7.64 16.84 -1.04
N VAL A 50 8.44 17.92 -1.05
CA VAL A 50 9.29 18.30 -2.18
C VAL A 50 10.31 17.22 -2.50
N ARG A 51 11.03 16.71 -1.48
CA ARG A 51 12.00 15.62 -1.64
C ARG A 51 11.33 14.32 -2.07
N PHE A 52 10.12 14.01 -1.57
CA PHE A 52 9.32 12.87 -2.02
C PHE A 52 9.08 12.94 -3.54
N TYR A 53 8.50 14.05 -4.02
CA TYR A 53 8.21 14.21 -5.45
C TYR A 53 9.47 14.23 -6.29
N TYR A 54 10.53 14.90 -5.81
CA TYR A 54 11.83 14.91 -6.48
C TYR A 54 12.38 13.48 -6.67
N CYS A 55 12.51 12.71 -5.59
CA CYS A 55 13.02 11.34 -5.67
C CYS A 55 12.12 10.45 -6.53
N ALA A 56 10.79 10.56 -6.40
CA ALA A 56 9.85 9.77 -7.20
C ALA A 56 9.97 10.06 -8.71
N ILE A 57 10.18 11.34 -9.08
CA ILE A 57 10.40 11.75 -10.47
C ILE A 57 11.75 11.20 -10.96
N ILE A 58 12.82 11.38 -10.20
CA ILE A 58 14.16 10.89 -10.53
C ILE A 58 14.19 9.37 -10.72
N GLN A 59 13.53 8.61 -9.84
CA GLN A 59 13.37 7.16 -9.98
C GLN A 59 12.71 6.77 -11.31
N THR A 60 11.81 7.60 -11.85
CA THR A 60 11.17 7.33 -13.14
C THR A 60 12.16 7.40 -14.31
N PHE A 61 13.20 8.23 -14.21
CA PHE A 61 14.26 8.33 -15.23
C PHE A 61 15.35 7.27 -15.07
N HIS A 62 15.76 6.96 -13.84
CA HIS A 62 16.89 6.05 -13.59
C HIS A 62 16.51 4.58 -13.47
N MET A 63 15.26 4.27 -13.13
CA MET A 63 14.79 2.88 -12.97
C MET A 63 14.06 2.49 -14.26
N SER A 64 14.82 2.43 -15.36
CA SER A 64 14.33 2.08 -16.70
C SER A 64 14.27 0.55 -16.91
N PRO A 65 13.45 0.05 -17.84
CA PRO A 65 13.43 -1.38 -18.14
C PRO A 65 14.76 -1.78 -18.79
N GLY A 66 15.55 -2.57 -18.07
CA GLY A 66 16.86 -3.08 -18.52
C GLY A 66 18.04 -2.56 -17.68
N VAL A 67 17.88 -1.42 -16.99
CA VAL A 67 18.80 -1.00 -15.93
C VAL A 67 18.14 -1.41 -14.63
N PHE A 68 18.47 -2.61 -14.17
CA PHE A 68 17.91 -3.20 -12.96
C PHE A 68 17.86 -2.17 -11.82
N TYR A 69 16.78 -2.25 -11.01
CA TYR A 69 16.61 -1.54 -9.74
C TYR A 69 17.98 -1.33 -9.08
N PRO A 70 18.56 -0.11 -9.08
CA PRO A 70 19.99 0.09 -8.86
C PRO A 70 20.51 -0.36 -7.48
N SER A 71 19.60 -0.76 -6.60
CA SER A 71 19.81 -1.24 -5.22
C SER A 71 19.45 -2.73 -5.00
N LEU A 72 18.95 -3.44 -6.02
CA LEU A 72 18.76 -4.90 -6.02
C LEU A 72 19.84 -5.49 -6.92
N PRO A 73 21.00 -5.87 -6.35
CA PRO A 73 22.07 -6.50 -7.12
C PRO A 73 21.53 -7.81 -7.70
N SER A 74 21.67 -8.04 -9.01
CA SER A 74 21.19 -9.25 -9.68
C SER A 74 21.79 -10.52 -9.07
N ASP A 75 22.98 -10.41 -8.49
CA ASP A 75 23.70 -11.42 -7.70
C ASP A 75 23.03 -11.78 -6.37
N LYS A 76 22.14 -10.93 -5.84
CA LYS A 76 21.38 -11.20 -4.61
C LYS A 76 20.05 -11.89 -4.85
N LEU A 77 19.60 -12.03 -6.10
CA LEU A 77 18.38 -12.77 -6.43
C LEU A 77 18.69 -14.26 -6.52
N THR A 78 18.12 -15.05 -5.63
CA THR A 78 18.07 -16.51 -5.74
C THR A 78 17.12 -16.89 -6.87
N PRO A 79 17.55 -17.61 -7.92
CA PRO A 79 16.68 -18.06 -8.98
C PRO A 79 15.56 -18.96 -8.46
N VAL A 80 14.39 -18.87 -9.07
CA VAL A 80 13.26 -19.78 -8.80
C VAL A 80 13.15 -20.77 -9.94
N ASP A 81 13.03 -22.05 -9.60
CA ASP A 81 12.76 -23.13 -10.57
C ASP A 81 11.45 -22.84 -11.32
N GLN A 82 11.51 -22.85 -12.65
CA GLN A 82 10.38 -22.56 -13.52
C GLN A 82 9.24 -23.57 -13.37
N ASP A 83 9.55 -24.81 -12.99
CA ASP A 83 8.57 -25.88 -12.83
C ASP A 83 7.90 -25.89 -11.44
N SER A 84 8.45 -25.13 -10.48
CA SER A 84 7.86 -24.94 -9.17
C SER A 84 6.49 -24.23 -9.25
N PRO A 85 5.62 -24.35 -8.22
CA PRO A 85 4.35 -23.65 -8.18
C PRO A 85 4.47 -22.13 -8.37
N GLU A 86 5.55 -21.53 -7.87
CA GLU A 86 5.84 -20.09 -7.99
C GLU A 86 6.46 -19.74 -9.34
N GLY A 87 7.33 -20.61 -9.88
CA GLY A 87 7.89 -20.48 -11.24
C GLY A 87 6.79 -20.47 -12.31
N LYS A 88 5.80 -21.35 -12.16
CA LYS A 88 4.58 -21.39 -13.01
C LYS A 88 3.71 -20.13 -12.89
N GLN A 89 3.81 -19.40 -11.78
CA GLN A 89 3.17 -18.09 -11.60
C GLN A 89 4.00 -16.93 -12.18
N GLY A 90 5.17 -17.24 -12.77
CA GLY A 90 6.05 -16.29 -13.43
C GLY A 90 7.02 -15.60 -12.49
N VAL A 91 7.29 -16.17 -11.31
CA VAL A 91 8.38 -15.73 -10.41
C VAL A 91 9.70 -16.26 -10.95
N THR A 92 10.68 -15.39 -11.15
CA THR A 92 11.98 -15.75 -11.72
C THR A 92 13.13 -15.67 -10.71
N GLY A 93 12.94 -14.93 -9.63
CA GLY A 93 13.95 -14.83 -8.58
C GLY A 93 13.40 -14.19 -7.30
N LYS A 94 14.05 -14.49 -6.18
CA LYS A 94 13.68 -14.00 -4.85
C LYS A 94 14.87 -13.38 -4.15
N PHE A 95 14.62 -12.37 -3.33
CA PHE A 95 15.60 -11.81 -2.42
C PHE A 95 14.94 -11.56 -1.08
N TYR A 96 15.56 -12.06 -0.01
CA TYR A 96 15.14 -11.83 1.37
C TYR A 96 16.12 -10.87 2.03
N PRO A 97 15.70 -9.64 2.32
CA PRO A 97 16.52 -8.70 3.07
C PRO A 97 16.87 -9.26 4.46
N PRO A 98 18.06 -8.96 5.00
CA PRO A 98 18.36 -9.24 6.40
C PRO A 98 17.29 -8.66 7.32
N ARG A 99 16.83 -9.41 8.33
CA ARG A 99 15.85 -8.91 9.32
C ARG A 99 16.35 -7.75 10.16
N SER A 100 17.66 -7.51 10.17
CA SER A 100 18.28 -6.31 10.75
C SER A 100 17.99 -5.04 9.94
N GLU A 101 17.62 -5.15 8.65
CA GLU A 101 17.10 -4.04 7.85
C GLU A 101 15.64 -3.73 8.25
N LYS A 102 15.45 -3.14 9.44
CA LYS A 102 14.14 -2.73 9.96
C LYS A 102 14.11 -1.27 10.42
N VAL A 103 13.04 -0.55 10.10
CA VAL A 103 12.71 0.73 10.75
C VAL A 103 12.25 0.38 12.16
N PHE A 104 12.85 1.02 13.14
CA PHE A 104 12.46 0.92 14.53
C PHE A 104 12.21 2.33 15.05
N THR A 105 10.95 2.67 15.27
CA THR A 105 10.55 3.98 15.77
C THR A 105 9.96 3.83 17.16
N PRO A 106 10.78 3.94 18.21
CA PRO A 106 10.27 3.94 19.58
C PRO A 106 9.54 5.25 19.85
N GLN A 107 8.75 5.27 20.92
CA GLN A 107 8.09 6.49 21.42
C GLN A 107 7.19 7.20 20.39
N CYS A 108 6.46 6.44 19.57
CA CYS A 108 5.40 6.99 18.75
C CYS A 108 4.20 7.39 19.62
N TYR A 109 3.59 8.53 19.31
CA TYR A 109 2.38 9.03 19.99
C TYR A 109 1.19 9.04 19.04
N MET A 110 0.00 8.89 19.62
CA MET A 110 -1.23 8.95 18.83
C MET A 110 -1.39 10.31 18.15
N ARG A 111 -1.59 10.29 16.84
CA ARG A 111 -1.91 11.45 16.00
C ARG A 111 -3.41 11.76 16.05
N PHE A 112 -3.87 12.31 17.17
CA PHE A 112 -5.30 12.51 17.45
C PHE A 112 -6.03 13.30 16.36
N ARG A 113 -5.44 14.41 15.89
CA ARG A 113 -6.04 15.22 14.83
C ARG A 113 -6.28 14.40 13.56
N GLU A 114 -5.29 13.63 13.13
CA GLU A 114 -5.38 12.81 11.93
C GLU A 114 -6.28 11.59 12.12
N LEU A 115 -6.35 11.02 13.33
CA LEU A 115 -7.28 9.95 13.69
C LEU A 115 -8.74 10.44 13.57
N GLU A 116 -9.04 11.65 14.04
CA GLU A 116 -10.39 12.21 13.92
C GLU A 116 -10.74 12.53 12.46
N ILE A 117 -9.79 13.03 11.67
CA ILE A 117 -10.00 13.17 10.20
C ILE A 117 -10.28 11.80 9.59
N TYR A 118 -9.50 10.77 9.96
CA TYR A 118 -9.67 9.41 9.45
C TYR A 118 -11.07 8.84 9.74
N LYS A 119 -11.50 8.90 11.02
CA LYS A 119 -12.83 8.46 11.45
C LYS A 119 -13.94 9.14 10.67
N ASN A 120 -13.84 10.46 10.48
CA ASN A 120 -14.81 11.22 9.70
C ASN A 120 -14.83 10.79 8.22
N VAL A 121 -13.67 10.59 7.60
CA VAL A 121 -13.54 10.26 6.17
C VAL A 121 -14.07 8.88 5.83
N ILE A 122 -13.96 7.91 6.75
CA ILE A 122 -14.51 6.56 6.54
C ILE A 122 -15.96 6.44 7.03
N GLY A 123 -16.51 7.48 7.65
CA GLY A 123 -17.85 7.47 8.23
C GLY A 123 -17.96 6.56 9.46
N PHE A 124 -16.93 6.53 10.30
CA PHE A 124 -16.86 5.72 11.51
C PHE A 124 -17.98 6.14 12.49
N SER A 125 -18.84 5.19 12.84
CA SER A 125 -20.01 5.32 13.73
C SER A 125 -19.86 4.55 15.05
N GLY A 126 -18.68 4.00 15.31
CA GLY A 126 -18.37 3.24 16.52
C GLY A 126 -18.13 4.13 17.74
N ASP A 127 -17.66 3.52 18.83
CA ASP A 127 -17.26 4.22 20.04
C ASP A 127 -16.09 5.20 19.74
N PRO A 128 -16.22 6.51 20.04
CA PRO A 128 -15.15 7.49 19.82
C PRO A 128 -13.84 7.15 20.53
N ALA A 129 -13.87 6.39 21.63
CA ALA A 129 -12.68 5.92 22.35
C ALA A 129 -11.99 4.73 21.66
N LYS A 130 -12.59 4.13 20.63
CA LYS A 130 -11.98 3.04 19.86
C LYS A 130 -11.16 3.58 18.69
N ILE A 131 -10.10 2.84 18.38
CA ILE A 131 -9.28 3.05 17.18
C ILE A 131 -9.77 2.08 16.10
N PRO A 132 -10.14 2.56 14.90
CA PRO A 132 -10.50 1.67 13.79
C PRO A 132 -9.35 0.71 13.45
N PRO A 133 -9.62 -0.58 13.16
CA PRO A 133 -8.58 -1.61 12.96
C PRO A 133 -7.50 -1.26 11.93
N ILE A 134 -7.88 -0.48 10.91
CA ILE A 134 -7.01 -0.15 9.78
C ILE A 134 -6.19 1.13 10.00
N TRP A 135 -6.50 1.92 11.04
CA TRP A 135 -5.85 3.20 11.32
C TRP A 135 -4.33 3.11 11.44
N MET A 136 -3.81 2.04 12.05
CA MET A 136 -2.37 1.90 12.30
C MET A 136 -1.53 1.80 11.02
N CYS A 137 -2.15 1.45 9.88
CA CYS A 137 -1.52 1.55 8.56
C CYS A 137 -1.03 2.97 8.23
N SER A 138 -1.61 4.00 8.84
CA SER A 138 -1.21 5.39 8.61
C SER A 138 0.20 5.72 9.11
N TYR A 139 0.71 5.01 10.12
CA TYR A 139 2.12 5.13 10.56
C TYR A 139 3.05 4.43 9.58
N PHE A 140 2.59 3.31 9.03
CA PHE A 140 3.30 2.52 8.05
C PHE A 140 3.42 3.20 6.67
N ASN A 141 2.38 3.89 6.21
CA ASN A 141 2.41 4.64 4.94
C ASN A 141 3.57 5.65 4.90
N LYS A 142 3.84 6.33 6.02
CA LYS A 142 4.98 7.23 6.16
C LYS A 142 6.31 6.52 5.90
N ALA A 143 6.50 5.33 6.48
CA ALA A 143 7.69 4.52 6.27
C ALA A 143 7.82 4.08 4.81
N ILE A 144 6.74 3.54 4.20
CA ILE A 144 6.71 3.19 2.77
C ILE A 144 7.14 4.38 1.91
N ILE A 145 6.59 5.56 2.17
CA ILE A 145 6.83 6.75 1.35
C ILE A 145 8.27 7.24 1.51
N ALA A 146 8.79 7.25 2.74
CA ALA A 146 10.17 7.63 3.02
C ALA A 146 11.16 6.67 2.34
N LEU A 147 10.93 5.36 2.48
CA LEU A 147 11.73 4.31 1.90
C LEU A 147 11.67 4.28 0.38
N GLY A 148 10.44 4.25 -0.11
CA GLY A 148 10.12 4.20 -1.53
C GLY A 148 10.67 5.42 -2.26
N SER A 149 10.87 6.54 -1.57
CA SER A 149 11.43 7.79 -2.12
C SER A 149 12.87 8.05 -1.66
N SER A 150 13.56 7.02 -1.18
CA SER A 150 14.98 7.07 -0.90
C SER A 150 15.78 6.57 -2.11
N GLU A 151 17.07 6.92 -2.15
CA GLU A 151 18.03 6.37 -3.12
C GLU A 151 18.32 4.87 -2.90
N PHE A 152 18.03 4.36 -1.70
CA PHE A 152 18.14 2.95 -1.35
C PHE A 152 16.90 2.16 -1.76
N SER A 153 15.84 2.83 -2.26
CA SER A 153 14.62 2.16 -2.66
C SER A 153 14.93 1.09 -3.70
N ARG A 154 14.46 -0.12 -3.41
CA ARG A 154 14.56 -1.29 -4.29
C ARG A 154 13.38 -1.40 -5.25
N ALA A 155 12.38 -0.54 -5.12
CA ALA A 155 11.18 -0.54 -5.95
C ALA A 155 10.84 0.88 -6.40
N ARG A 156 10.20 1.04 -7.56
CA ARG A 156 9.67 2.36 -7.96
C ARG A 156 8.41 2.61 -7.15
N ILE A 157 8.43 3.62 -6.28
CA ILE A 157 7.26 3.96 -5.47
C ILE A 157 6.16 4.60 -6.32
N LEU A 158 6.55 5.34 -7.36
CA LEU A 158 5.63 6.02 -8.26
C LEU A 158 4.91 5.02 -9.18
N GLY A 159 3.58 4.96 -9.04
CA GLY A 159 2.75 4.00 -9.77
C GLY A 159 2.86 2.57 -9.24
N MET A 160 3.36 2.39 -8.00
CA MET A 160 3.32 1.09 -7.34
C MET A 160 1.87 0.63 -7.20
N VAL A 161 1.60 -0.61 -7.60
CA VAL A 161 0.27 -1.21 -7.53
C VAL A 161 0.16 -1.99 -6.22
N HIS A 162 -0.73 -1.56 -5.33
CA HIS A 162 -1.06 -2.29 -4.12
C HIS A 162 -1.81 -3.59 -4.49
N LEU A 163 -1.26 -4.77 -4.19
CA LEU A 163 -1.84 -6.06 -4.60
C LEU A 163 -2.63 -6.74 -3.48
N ARG A 164 -2.05 -6.83 -2.28
CA ARG A 164 -2.64 -7.52 -1.14
C ARG A 164 -2.26 -6.82 0.16
N GLN A 165 -3.18 -6.81 1.11
CA GLN A 165 -2.94 -6.35 2.46
C GLN A 165 -3.59 -7.29 3.46
N GLN A 166 -2.77 -7.78 4.39
CA GLN A 166 -3.20 -8.57 5.53
C GLN A 166 -3.02 -7.74 6.80
N VAL A 167 -4.01 -7.73 7.68
CA VAL A 167 -3.97 -7.03 8.97
C VAL A 167 -4.43 -7.99 10.05
N THR A 168 -3.67 -8.04 11.14
CA THR A 168 -4.06 -8.74 12.37
C THR A 168 -4.10 -7.73 13.50
N VAL A 169 -5.25 -7.61 14.16
CA VAL A 169 -5.41 -6.86 15.41
C VAL A 169 -5.49 -7.86 16.54
N TYR A 170 -4.44 -7.95 17.36
CA TYR A 170 -4.34 -8.99 18.39
C TYR A 170 -5.20 -8.71 19.62
N GLN A 171 -5.49 -7.44 19.90
CA GLN A 171 -6.26 -7.01 21.06
C GLN A 171 -6.77 -5.57 20.89
N ASP A 172 -7.54 -5.08 21.87
CA ASP A 172 -8.02 -3.70 21.90
C ASP A 172 -6.86 -2.69 21.78
N LEU A 173 -6.98 -1.79 20.82
CA LEU A 173 -5.98 -0.76 20.53
C LEU A 173 -6.13 0.49 21.40
N SER A 174 -7.21 0.63 22.17
CA SER A 174 -7.48 1.79 23.04
C SER A 174 -6.31 2.18 23.98
N PRO A 175 -5.51 1.23 24.53
CA PRO A 175 -4.31 1.59 25.29
C PRO A 175 -3.30 2.45 24.52
N LEU A 176 -3.26 2.38 23.18
CA LEU A 176 -2.40 3.21 22.33
C LEU A 176 -2.80 4.69 22.31
N LEU A 177 -4.01 5.03 22.78
CA LEU A 177 -4.42 6.41 23.01
C LEU A 177 -3.69 7.04 24.21
N HIS A 178 -3.09 6.22 25.08
CA HIS A 178 -2.54 6.66 26.37
C HIS A 178 -1.04 6.36 26.48
N GLY A 179 -0.24 7.36 26.12
CA GLY A 179 1.22 7.30 26.17
C GLY A 179 1.83 7.01 24.82
N HIS A 180 2.96 6.32 24.82
CA HIS A 180 3.71 6.02 23.62
C HIS A 180 3.67 4.52 23.29
N PHE A 181 3.93 4.21 22.03
CA PHE A 181 4.05 2.86 21.49
C PHE A 181 5.22 2.79 20.52
N THR A 182 5.57 1.59 20.09
CA THR A 182 6.68 1.37 19.15
C THR A 182 6.11 0.89 17.82
N VAL A 183 6.63 1.44 16.72
CA VAL A 183 6.32 0.99 15.37
C VAL A 183 7.55 0.37 14.75
N THR A 184 7.41 -0.80 14.16
CA THR A 184 8.46 -1.43 13.37
C THR A 184 8.01 -1.66 11.95
N PHE A 185 8.91 -1.46 10.98
CA PHE A 185 8.69 -1.75 9.57
C PHE A 185 9.89 -2.56 9.06
N LEU A 186 9.67 -3.56 8.21
CA LEU A 186 10.75 -4.22 7.47
C LEU A 186 10.28 -4.70 6.10
N ASN A 187 11.24 -4.90 5.19
CA ASN A 187 10.97 -5.61 3.93
C ASN A 187 11.17 -7.10 4.17
N GLU A 188 10.14 -7.90 3.91
CA GLU A 188 10.14 -9.36 4.08
C GLU A 188 10.76 -10.06 2.87
N GLU A 189 10.32 -9.68 1.68
CA GLU A 189 10.62 -10.43 0.46
C GLU A 189 10.49 -9.54 -0.78
N TYR A 190 11.45 -9.66 -1.68
CA TYR A 190 11.36 -9.18 -3.04
C TYR A 190 11.22 -10.36 -4.00
N LYS A 191 10.19 -10.34 -4.84
CA LYS A 191 9.92 -11.34 -5.87
C LYS A 191 10.00 -10.69 -7.24
N MET A 192 10.98 -11.08 -8.05
CA MET A 192 11.00 -10.70 -9.45
C MET A 192 9.99 -11.56 -10.20
N THR A 193 9.04 -10.91 -10.87
CA THR A 193 8.01 -11.57 -11.66
C THR A 193 8.03 -11.07 -13.11
N THR A 194 7.37 -11.80 -14.00
CA THR A 194 7.13 -11.34 -15.38
C THR A 194 6.39 -9.99 -15.49
N ARG A 195 5.68 -9.56 -14.44
CA ARG A 195 4.98 -8.26 -14.36
C ARG A 195 5.83 -7.14 -13.76
N GLY A 196 6.89 -7.51 -13.05
CA GLY A 196 7.79 -6.62 -12.34
C GLY A 196 8.12 -7.10 -10.95
N LEU A 197 8.59 -6.19 -10.12
CA LEU A 197 9.10 -6.50 -8.80
C LEU A 197 7.97 -6.40 -7.78
N GLU A 198 7.59 -7.54 -7.21
CA GLU A 198 6.74 -7.58 -6.03
C GLU A 198 7.61 -7.36 -4.79
N ASN A 199 7.15 -6.49 -3.89
CA ASN A 199 7.78 -6.23 -2.60
C ASN A 199 6.75 -6.52 -1.50
N THR A 200 7.10 -7.42 -0.61
CA THR A 200 6.34 -7.73 0.61
C THR A 200 7.02 -7.07 1.79
N VAL A 201 6.23 -6.33 2.57
CA VAL A 201 6.69 -5.56 3.72
C VAL A 201 5.82 -5.87 4.93
N ARG A 202 6.40 -5.86 6.12
CA ARG A 202 5.70 -6.08 7.38
C ARG A 202 5.81 -4.85 8.27
N ALA A 203 4.72 -4.53 8.94
CA ALA A 203 4.61 -3.49 9.94
C ALA A 203 4.02 -4.05 11.23
N CYS A 204 4.56 -3.66 12.37
CA CYS A 204 4.04 -4.06 13.67
C CYS A 204 3.91 -2.84 14.58
N VAL A 205 2.89 -2.84 15.43
CA VAL A 205 2.74 -1.89 16.54
C VAL A 205 2.78 -2.64 17.85
N TRP A 206 3.68 -2.19 18.70
CA TRP A 206 3.95 -2.75 20.02
C TRP A 206 3.51 -1.74 21.08
N GLY A 207 2.66 -2.18 22.00
CA GLY A 207 2.21 -1.39 23.14
C GLY A 207 3.26 -1.34 24.24
N ARG A 208 2.81 -1.10 25.48
CA ARG A 208 3.67 -1.19 26.67
C ARG A 208 4.18 -2.62 26.86
N ASN A 209 5.36 -2.76 27.45
CA ASN A 209 6.01 -4.04 27.75
C ASN A 209 6.21 -4.92 26.49
N ASP A 210 6.43 -4.30 25.33
CA ASP A 210 6.68 -4.98 24.06
C ASP A 210 5.58 -5.99 23.66
N ILE A 211 4.33 -5.70 24.01
CA ILE A 211 3.18 -6.52 23.61
C ILE A 211 2.78 -6.15 22.18
N LEU A 212 2.81 -7.13 21.26
CA LEU A 212 2.31 -6.96 19.89
C LEU A 212 0.80 -6.74 19.90
N MET A 213 0.36 -5.56 19.47
CA MET A 213 -1.07 -5.21 19.45
C MET A 213 -1.65 -5.29 18.03
N TRP A 214 -0.83 -5.02 17.03
CA TRP A 214 -1.25 -4.91 15.65
C TRP A 214 -0.13 -5.28 14.70
N GLU A 215 -0.47 -5.98 13.62
CA GLU A 215 0.45 -6.33 12.55
C GLU A 215 -0.21 -6.14 11.19
N CYS A 216 0.60 -5.78 10.19
CA CYS A 216 0.18 -5.74 8.81
C CYS A 216 1.28 -6.24 7.87
N VAL A 217 0.87 -7.00 6.85
CA VAL A 217 1.72 -7.41 5.74
C VAL A 217 1.12 -6.84 4.45
N VAL A 218 1.92 -6.13 3.67
CA VAL A 218 1.50 -5.54 2.40
C VAL A 218 2.37 -6.07 1.27
N THR A 219 1.74 -6.47 0.18
CA THR A 219 2.41 -6.79 -1.08
C THR A 219 2.10 -5.70 -2.11
N GLY A 220 3.15 -5.00 -2.56
CA GLY A 220 3.09 -4.02 -3.64
C GLY A 220 3.82 -4.52 -4.89
N LEU A 221 3.42 -4.06 -6.07
CA LEU A 221 4.06 -4.36 -7.35
C LEU A 221 4.58 -3.09 -8.02
N SER A 222 5.89 -3.02 -8.18
CA SER A 222 6.54 -2.08 -9.09
C SER A 222 6.54 -2.69 -10.49
N VAL A 223 5.65 -2.18 -11.35
CA VAL A 223 5.39 -2.72 -12.69
C VAL A 223 6.57 -2.47 -13.63
N LEU A 224 6.91 -3.41 -14.51
CA LEU A 224 7.87 -3.14 -15.60
C LEU A 224 7.21 -2.30 -16.72
N PRO A 225 7.86 -1.25 -17.24
CA PRO A 225 7.32 -0.51 -18.37
C PRO A 225 7.26 -1.39 -19.62
N ARG A 226 6.06 -1.52 -20.20
CA ARG A 226 5.76 -2.21 -21.47
C ARG A 226 6.34 -3.64 -21.62
N ARG A 227 5.50 -4.62 -21.32
CA ARG A 227 5.49 -5.89 -22.07
C ARG A 227 4.04 -6.16 -22.48
N LYS A 228 3.82 -6.59 -23.73
CA LYS A 228 2.51 -7.10 -24.16
C LYS A 228 2.12 -8.20 -23.18
N MET A 229 1.14 -7.93 -22.31
CA MET A 229 0.61 -8.95 -21.43
C MET A 229 -0.07 -10.00 -22.29
N GLY A 230 0.31 -11.26 -22.13
CA GLY A 230 -0.46 -12.39 -22.65
C GLY A 230 -1.88 -12.37 -22.09
N LYS A 231 -2.81 -13.06 -22.75
CA LYS A 231 -4.20 -13.19 -22.31
C LYS A 231 -4.22 -13.64 -20.84
N ARG A 232 -4.83 -12.83 -19.99
CA ARG A 232 -5.07 -13.14 -18.58
C ARG A 232 -6.06 -14.29 -18.47
N THR A 233 -5.76 -15.28 -17.66
CA THR A 233 -6.80 -16.14 -17.08
C THR A 233 -7.67 -15.24 -16.21
N PRO A 234 -9.01 -15.19 -16.42
CA PRO A 234 -9.89 -14.47 -15.54
C PRO A 234 -9.68 -14.96 -14.11
N PRO A 235 -9.60 -14.07 -13.10
CA PRO A 235 -9.60 -14.53 -11.72
C PRO A 235 -10.85 -15.40 -11.51
N LYS A 236 -10.70 -16.55 -10.83
CA LYS A 236 -11.85 -17.34 -10.39
C LYS A 236 -12.81 -16.38 -9.67
N LYS A 237 -14.06 -16.36 -10.10
CA LYS A 237 -15.11 -15.65 -9.37
C LYS A 237 -15.16 -16.29 -7.98
N VAL A 238 -14.89 -15.51 -6.94
CA VAL A 238 -15.25 -15.93 -5.59
C VAL A 238 -16.77 -15.85 -5.55
N ASP A 239 -17.41 -17.00 -5.46
CA ASP A 239 -18.84 -17.05 -5.22
C ASP A 239 -19.05 -16.59 -3.78
N ILE A 240 -19.79 -15.49 -3.62
CA ILE A 240 -20.18 -14.98 -2.31
C ILE A 240 -21.69 -15.10 -2.22
N ASN A 241 -22.19 -15.59 -1.08
CA ASN A 241 -23.61 -15.62 -0.81
C ASN A 241 -24.00 -14.29 -0.19
N ILE A 242 -24.46 -13.35 -1.04
CA ILE A 242 -24.71 -11.97 -0.64
C ILE A 242 -25.78 -11.94 0.45
N TYR A 243 -25.35 -11.76 1.70
CA TYR A 243 -26.23 -11.54 2.85
C TYR A 243 -26.67 -10.08 2.92
N LYS A 244 -25.73 -9.15 2.73
CA LYS A 244 -26.00 -7.72 2.69
C LYS A 244 -25.26 -7.03 1.57
N GLN A 245 -25.86 -5.97 1.03
CA GLN A 245 -25.28 -5.08 0.03
C GLN A 245 -25.50 -3.62 0.43
N GLU A 246 -24.45 -2.80 0.34
CA GLU A 246 -24.50 -1.37 0.62
C GLU A 246 -23.75 -0.56 -0.45
N GLU A 247 -24.27 0.61 -0.82
CA GLU A 247 -23.57 1.53 -1.74
C GLU A 247 -22.51 2.35 -0.97
N ILE A 248 -21.26 2.26 -1.42
CA ILE A 248 -20.14 3.08 -0.95
C ILE A 248 -19.86 4.17 -1.98
N LYS A 249 -19.97 5.43 -1.56
CA LYS A 249 -19.70 6.61 -2.39
C LYS A 249 -18.29 7.12 -2.16
N ALA A 250 -17.51 7.25 -3.23
CA ALA A 250 -16.22 7.93 -3.24
C ALA A 250 -16.43 9.38 -3.73
N PRO A 251 -16.44 10.38 -2.84
CA PRO A 251 -16.62 11.78 -3.25
C PRO A 251 -15.42 12.31 -4.03
N ALA A 252 -15.60 13.41 -4.76
CA ALA A 252 -14.60 13.98 -5.67
C ALA A 252 -13.29 14.43 -4.98
N ASN A 253 -13.32 14.65 -3.67
CA ASN A 253 -12.18 15.07 -2.86
C ASN A 253 -11.59 13.93 -2.02
N ILE A 254 -12.08 12.69 -2.15
CA ILE A 254 -11.80 11.62 -1.18
C ILE A 254 -10.31 11.35 -1.02
N GLY A 255 -9.56 11.31 -2.12
CA GLY A 255 -8.13 11.03 -2.04
C GLY A 255 -7.36 12.13 -1.30
N MET A 256 -7.71 13.41 -1.50
CA MET A 256 -7.06 14.50 -0.75
C MET A 256 -7.40 14.46 0.75
N VAL A 257 -8.65 14.22 1.13
CA VAL A 257 -9.05 14.22 2.54
C VAL A 257 -8.49 12.99 3.26
N PHE A 258 -8.49 11.83 2.62
CA PHE A 258 -7.87 10.62 3.18
C PHE A 258 -6.34 10.73 3.27
N ALA A 259 -5.68 11.38 2.31
CA ALA A 259 -4.25 11.68 2.36
C ALA A 259 -3.89 12.55 3.58
N ARG A 260 -4.73 13.51 3.98
CA ARG A 260 -4.49 14.32 5.20
C ARG A 260 -4.41 13.47 6.47
N ALA A 261 -5.26 12.47 6.59
CA ALA A 261 -5.24 11.54 7.72
C ALA A 261 -4.04 10.58 7.66
N THR A 262 -3.83 9.98 6.49
CA THR A 262 -2.90 8.84 6.33
C THR A 262 -1.50 9.22 5.86
N GLN A 263 -1.30 10.47 5.46
CA GLN A 263 -0.08 11.03 4.89
C GLN A 263 0.35 10.37 3.57
N ASP A 264 -0.57 9.68 2.89
CA ASP A 264 -0.35 9.15 1.55
C ASP A 264 -0.76 10.14 0.48
N TYR A 265 0.21 10.93 0.03
CA TYR A 265 0.03 11.95 -1.01
C TYR A 265 0.44 11.49 -2.41
N GLN A 266 0.45 10.18 -2.69
CA GLN A 266 0.84 9.70 -4.01
C GLN A 266 -0.05 10.29 -5.13
N PRO A 267 0.50 10.60 -6.32
CA PRO A 267 -0.14 11.51 -7.26
C PRO A 267 -1.43 10.99 -7.87
N GLN A 268 -1.56 9.66 -8.00
CA GLN A 268 -2.76 9.00 -8.50
C GLN A 268 -4.01 9.24 -7.65
N HIS A 269 -3.83 9.68 -6.40
CA HIS A 269 -4.91 9.90 -5.44
C HIS A 269 -5.31 11.38 -5.28
N ILE A 270 -4.56 12.33 -5.79
CA ILE A 270 -4.76 13.75 -5.45
C ILE A 270 -5.81 14.41 -6.34
N ASN A 271 -5.55 14.50 -7.64
CA ASN A 271 -6.48 15.07 -8.60
C ASN A 271 -6.22 14.52 -10.02
N LYS A 272 -7.07 14.92 -10.97
CA LYS A 272 -6.98 14.48 -12.36
C LYS A 272 -5.63 14.79 -13.02
N TRP A 273 -5.04 15.94 -12.72
CA TRP A 273 -3.76 16.37 -13.31
C TRP A 273 -2.61 15.51 -12.82
N THR A 274 -2.51 15.34 -11.51
CA THR A 274 -1.46 14.53 -10.88
C THR A 274 -1.60 13.04 -11.24
N ALA A 275 -2.83 12.53 -11.35
CA ALA A 275 -3.11 11.17 -11.78
C ALA A 275 -2.68 10.93 -13.23
N LYS A 276 -2.93 11.90 -14.13
CA LYS A 276 -2.52 11.83 -15.53
C LYS A 276 -1.00 11.77 -15.69
N LEU A 277 -0.24 12.49 -14.87
CA LEU A 277 1.22 12.45 -14.87
C LEU A 277 1.78 11.05 -14.60
N VAL A 278 1.04 10.23 -13.84
CA VAL A 278 1.45 8.86 -13.48
C VAL A 278 0.69 7.77 -14.24
N GLY A 279 0.04 8.14 -15.35
CA GLY A 279 -0.58 7.19 -16.28
C GLY A 279 -2.03 6.80 -16.00
N PHE A 280 -2.71 7.48 -15.08
CA PHE A 280 -4.14 7.25 -14.80
C PHE A 280 -5.01 8.28 -15.52
N SER A 281 -6.05 7.82 -16.23
CA SER A 281 -7.00 8.71 -16.92
C SER A 281 -7.91 9.48 -15.96
N THR A 282 -8.19 8.90 -14.80
CA THR A 282 -8.98 9.46 -13.71
C THR A 282 -8.27 9.21 -12.38
N PRO A 283 -8.42 10.10 -11.39
CA PRO A 283 -7.87 9.84 -10.08
C PRO A 283 -8.59 8.66 -9.43
N ILE A 284 -7.86 7.94 -8.58
CA ILE A 284 -8.32 6.71 -7.94
C ILE A 284 -8.29 6.86 -6.42
N ALA A 285 -9.27 6.30 -5.73
CA ALA A 285 -9.29 6.31 -4.27
C ALA A 285 -8.15 5.42 -3.76
N HIS A 286 -7.63 5.75 -2.56
CA HIS A 286 -6.65 4.90 -1.90
C HIS A 286 -7.21 3.50 -1.69
N GLY A 287 -6.43 2.46 -2.00
CA GLY A 287 -6.81 1.07 -1.68
C GLY A 287 -7.04 0.90 -0.18
N LEU A 288 -6.23 1.58 0.64
CA LEU A 288 -6.41 1.59 2.09
C LEU A 288 -7.74 2.22 2.52
N TRP A 289 -8.25 3.24 1.80
CA TRP A 289 -9.56 3.83 2.11
C TRP A 289 -10.70 2.88 1.79
N SER A 290 -10.69 2.25 0.61
CA SER A 290 -11.74 1.30 0.23
C SER A 290 -11.74 0.06 1.14
N MET A 291 -10.56 -0.41 1.56
CA MET A 291 -10.41 -1.42 2.60
C MET A 291 -11.01 -0.97 3.94
N ALA A 292 -10.60 0.20 4.45
CA ALA A 292 -11.04 0.73 5.73
C ALA A 292 -12.57 0.90 5.80
N VAL A 293 -13.18 1.55 4.81
CA VAL A 293 -14.64 1.73 4.76
C VAL A 293 -15.37 0.40 4.71
N SER A 294 -14.86 -0.58 3.95
CA SER A 294 -15.50 -1.90 3.84
C SER A 294 -15.52 -2.60 5.20
N ILE A 295 -14.39 -2.61 5.91
CA ILE A 295 -14.25 -3.29 7.19
C ILE A 295 -15.07 -2.60 8.27
N ASP A 296 -14.97 -1.27 8.37
CA ASP A 296 -15.72 -0.52 9.39
C ASP A 296 -17.24 -0.65 9.18
N LYS A 297 -17.72 -0.66 7.94
CA LYS A 297 -19.15 -0.91 7.63
C LYS A 297 -19.59 -2.32 8.03
N ILE A 298 -18.80 -3.34 7.73
CA ILE A 298 -19.11 -4.71 8.14
C ILE A 298 -19.13 -4.81 9.68
N MET A 299 -18.13 -4.25 10.36
CA MET A 299 -18.08 -4.27 11.83
C MET A 299 -19.22 -3.49 12.49
N ASP A 300 -19.67 -2.38 11.90
CA ASP A 300 -20.80 -1.59 12.41
C ASP A 300 -22.13 -2.33 12.26
N ASN A 301 -22.31 -3.02 11.13
CA ASN A 301 -23.50 -3.83 10.87
C ASN A 301 -23.53 -5.11 11.72
N GLU A 302 -22.37 -5.76 11.87
CA GLU A 302 -22.22 -7.06 12.52
C GLU A 302 -21.55 -6.92 13.90
N LYS A 303 -21.96 -5.90 14.68
CA LYS A 303 -21.38 -5.59 16.00
C LYS A 303 -21.29 -6.78 16.92
N LYS A 304 -22.31 -7.66 16.94
CA LYS A 304 -22.32 -8.85 17.79
C LYS A 304 -21.18 -9.83 17.47
N SER A 305 -20.79 -9.87 16.20
CA SER A 305 -19.79 -10.78 15.66
C SER A 305 -18.35 -10.25 15.81
N PHE A 306 -18.16 -8.92 15.74
CA PHE A 306 -16.80 -8.34 15.69
C PHE A 306 -16.44 -7.39 16.82
N LYS A 307 -17.41 -6.83 17.55
CA LYS A 307 -17.11 -5.87 18.63
C LYS A 307 -16.37 -6.58 19.76
N ASP A 308 -15.20 -6.04 20.11
CA ASP A 308 -14.34 -6.54 21.18
C ASP A 308 -13.96 -8.04 21.02
N LYS A 309 -13.94 -8.53 19.78
CA LYS A 309 -13.50 -9.88 19.41
C LYS A 309 -12.12 -9.83 18.79
N TYR A 310 -11.17 -10.53 19.42
CA TYR A 310 -9.78 -10.58 18.99
C TYR A 310 -9.23 -12.01 19.09
N PRO A 311 -8.16 -12.36 18.35
CA PRO A 311 -7.56 -11.57 17.27
C PRO A 311 -8.56 -11.32 16.14
N LEU A 312 -8.52 -10.14 15.50
CA LEU A 312 -9.24 -9.86 14.26
C LEU A 312 -8.24 -10.00 13.11
N HIS A 313 -8.55 -10.87 12.17
CA HIS A 313 -7.77 -11.07 10.97
C HIS A 313 -8.51 -10.52 9.76
N VAL A 314 -7.80 -9.81 8.90
CA VAL A 314 -8.32 -9.28 7.64
C VAL A 314 -7.31 -9.56 6.54
N ASP A 315 -7.78 -10.07 5.40
CA ASP A 315 -7.00 -10.28 4.20
C ASP A 315 -7.73 -9.70 3.00
N VAL A 316 -7.11 -8.75 2.30
CA VAL A 316 -7.70 -8.05 1.16
C VAL A 316 -6.80 -8.17 -0.04
N HIS A 317 -7.39 -8.52 -1.18
CA HIS A 317 -6.76 -8.48 -2.49
C HIS A 317 -7.38 -7.39 -3.35
N PHE A 318 -6.57 -6.42 -3.75
CA PHE A 318 -6.97 -5.37 -4.68
C PHE A 318 -6.94 -5.90 -6.11
N LYS A 319 -8.08 -5.78 -6.80
CA LYS A 319 -8.28 -6.31 -8.15
C LYS A 319 -8.32 -5.19 -9.19
N ARG A 320 -8.94 -4.06 -8.84
CA ARG A 320 -9.05 -2.87 -9.70
C ARG A 320 -9.02 -1.59 -8.86
N PRO A 321 -8.55 -0.47 -9.44
CA PRO A 321 -8.68 0.83 -8.80
C PRO A 321 -10.15 1.26 -8.71
N MET A 322 -10.54 1.88 -7.60
CA MET A 322 -11.81 2.60 -7.49
C MET A 322 -11.60 4.03 -7.98
N VAL A 323 -12.26 4.43 -9.07
CA VAL A 323 -12.18 5.81 -9.56
C VAL A 323 -13.03 6.76 -8.71
N PHE A 324 -12.64 8.03 -8.60
CA PHE A 324 -13.47 9.05 -7.96
C PHE A 324 -13.64 10.32 -8.84
N PRO A 325 -14.78 11.04 -8.73
CA PRO A 325 -15.98 10.66 -7.97
C PRO A 325 -16.65 9.39 -8.55
N GLY A 326 -17.23 8.57 -7.68
CA GLY A 326 -17.85 7.30 -8.10
C GLY A 326 -18.54 6.56 -6.97
N SER A 327 -19.16 5.43 -7.31
CA SER A 327 -19.82 4.53 -6.36
C SER A 327 -19.40 3.08 -6.59
N ALA A 328 -19.48 2.28 -5.55
CA ALA A 328 -19.30 0.83 -5.57
C ALA A 328 -20.30 0.15 -4.64
N TYR A 329 -20.58 -1.14 -4.84
CA TYR A 329 -21.35 -1.94 -3.89
C TYR A 329 -20.41 -2.75 -3.01
N LEU A 330 -20.53 -2.57 -1.69
CA LEU A 330 -19.99 -3.50 -0.70
C LEU A 330 -20.97 -4.66 -0.57
N GLN A 331 -20.49 -5.89 -0.77
CA GLN A 331 -21.27 -7.11 -0.61
C GLN A 331 -20.51 -8.06 0.31
N TYR A 332 -21.19 -8.71 1.25
CA TYR A 332 -20.55 -9.64 2.18
C TYR A 332 -21.48 -10.78 2.60
N ASP A 333 -20.88 -11.90 2.99
CA ASP A 333 -21.57 -13.08 3.52
C ASP A 333 -22.02 -12.85 4.97
N LYS A 334 -23.00 -13.61 5.46
CA LYS A 334 -23.33 -13.59 6.88
C LYS A 334 -22.14 -14.13 7.70
N PRO A 335 -21.69 -13.49 8.79
CA PRO A 335 -20.63 -14.03 9.63
C PRO A 335 -20.96 -15.43 10.14
N THR A 336 -20.02 -16.37 9.99
CA THR A 336 -20.20 -17.77 10.40
C THR A 336 -19.46 -18.10 11.69
N GLU A 337 -20.17 -18.67 12.66
CA GLU A 337 -19.61 -19.14 13.93
C GLU A 337 -18.65 -20.34 13.72
N PRO A 338 -17.67 -20.56 14.62
CA PRO A 338 -17.37 -19.76 15.82
C PRO A 338 -16.42 -18.58 15.57
N SER A 339 -15.80 -18.53 14.39
CA SER A 339 -14.73 -17.57 14.05
C SER A 339 -15.23 -16.34 13.29
N HIS A 340 -16.54 -16.16 13.16
CA HIS A 340 -17.19 -15.06 12.43
C HIS A 340 -16.64 -14.85 11.01
N VAL A 341 -16.32 -15.95 10.31
CA VAL A 341 -15.71 -15.90 8.98
C VAL A 341 -16.65 -15.18 8.02
N THR A 342 -16.16 -14.15 7.37
CA THR A 342 -16.94 -13.27 6.50
C THR A 342 -16.15 -12.94 5.23
N ASN A 343 -16.56 -13.50 4.10
CA ASN A 343 -16.07 -13.03 2.80
C ASN A 343 -16.77 -11.73 2.43
N PHE A 344 -16.03 -10.81 1.83
CA PHE A 344 -16.59 -9.57 1.32
C PHE A 344 -15.93 -9.15 0.01
N ARG A 345 -16.61 -8.29 -0.74
CA ARG A 345 -16.07 -7.65 -1.93
C ARG A 345 -16.63 -6.26 -2.10
N LEU A 346 -15.82 -5.38 -2.67
CA LEU A 346 -16.27 -4.11 -3.21
C LEU A 346 -16.29 -4.25 -4.72
N VAL A 347 -17.43 -3.99 -5.35
CA VAL A 347 -17.62 -4.16 -6.80
C VAL A 347 -18.10 -2.88 -7.47
N GLU A 348 -17.73 -2.68 -8.73
CA GLU A 348 -18.26 -1.59 -9.54
C GLU A 348 -19.80 -1.72 -9.69
N THR A 349 -20.52 -0.61 -9.64
CA THR A 349 -22.01 -0.62 -9.67
C THR A 349 -22.60 -1.10 -11.00
N LYS A 350 -21.87 -0.94 -12.12
CA LYS A 350 -22.34 -1.31 -13.47
C LYS A 350 -21.92 -2.72 -13.88
N SER A 351 -20.63 -3.03 -13.76
CA SER A 351 -20.05 -4.28 -14.27
C SER A 351 -20.04 -5.40 -13.23
N LEU A 352 -20.24 -5.06 -11.96
CA LEU A 352 -19.98 -5.93 -10.80
C LEU A 352 -18.55 -6.51 -10.78
N ALA A 353 -17.62 -5.91 -11.52
CA ALA A 353 -16.22 -6.30 -11.47
C ALA A 353 -15.65 -5.96 -10.09
N PRO A 354 -14.87 -6.86 -9.48
CA PRO A 354 -14.28 -6.61 -8.17
C PRO A 354 -13.24 -5.49 -8.26
N ILE A 355 -13.42 -4.50 -7.38
CA ILE A 355 -12.43 -3.50 -6.98
C ILE A 355 -11.48 -4.15 -5.97
N LEU A 356 -12.05 -4.77 -4.93
CA LEU A 356 -11.34 -5.63 -3.99
C LEU A 356 -12.20 -6.83 -3.61
N ILE A 357 -11.53 -7.88 -3.18
CA ILE A 357 -12.12 -9.01 -2.44
C ILE A 357 -11.39 -9.12 -1.12
N GLY A 358 -12.08 -9.57 -0.08
CA GLY A 358 -11.46 -9.79 1.20
C GLY A 358 -12.16 -10.84 2.03
N LEU A 359 -11.47 -11.19 3.12
CA LEU A 359 -11.89 -12.13 4.12
C LEU A 359 -11.58 -11.51 5.47
N MET A 360 -12.52 -11.56 6.40
CA MET A 360 -12.28 -11.22 7.79
C MET A 360 -12.82 -12.30 8.72
N HIS A 361 -12.13 -12.54 9.82
CA HIS A 361 -12.54 -13.51 10.84
C HIS A 361 -11.89 -13.14 12.18
N THR A 362 -12.38 -13.74 13.26
CA THR A 362 -11.86 -13.59 14.62
C THR A 362 -11.39 -14.91 15.19
N GLY A 363 -10.53 -14.88 16.21
CA GLY A 363 -10.05 -16.09 16.88
C GLY A 363 -8.75 -16.59 16.28
N GLU A 364 -8.53 -17.91 16.29
CA GLU A 364 -7.30 -18.50 15.74
C GLU A 364 -7.15 -18.24 14.23
N SER A 365 -5.91 -18.23 13.74
CA SER A 365 -5.65 -17.99 12.32
C SER A 365 -6.31 -19.09 11.47
N LEU A 366 -6.75 -18.77 10.25
CA LEU A 366 -7.29 -19.76 9.31
C LEU A 366 -6.30 -20.91 9.03
N GLN A 367 -5.00 -20.66 9.12
CA GLN A 367 -3.97 -21.69 8.98
C GLN A 367 -3.99 -22.67 10.16
N ASP A 368 -4.16 -22.17 11.39
CA ASP A 368 -4.27 -22.99 12.59
C ASP A 368 -5.60 -23.75 12.62
N PHE A 369 -6.68 -23.15 12.12
CA PHE A 369 -7.99 -23.79 12.01
C PHE A 369 -7.98 -24.95 11.01
N VAL A 370 -7.37 -24.76 9.84
CA VAL A 370 -7.26 -25.81 8.79
C VAL A 370 -6.29 -26.93 9.20
N GLN A 371 -5.27 -26.66 10.04
CA GLN A 371 -4.37 -27.70 10.55
C GLN A 371 -4.98 -28.56 11.67
N ARG A 372 -6.08 -28.11 12.31
CA ARG A 372 -6.77 -28.86 13.38
C ARG A 372 -7.94 -29.73 12.88
N LEU A 373 -8.27 -29.63 11.59
CA LEU A 373 -9.20 -30.50 10.87
C LEU A 373 -8.41 -31.56 10.09
#